data_AF-A0A943U397-F1
#
_entry.id   AF-A0A943U397-F1
#
_cell.length_a   1.000
_cell.length_b   1.000
_cell.length_c   1.000
_cell.angle_alpha   90.00
_cell.angle_beta   90.00
_cell.angle_gamma   90.00
#
_symmetry.space_group_name_H-M   'P 1'
#
loop_
_entity.id
_entity.type
_entity.pdbx_description
1 polymer ?
#
loop_
_entity_poly.entity_id
_entity_poly.type
_entity_poly.pdbx_seq_one_letter_code
_entity_poly.pdbx_strand_id
1 'polypeptide(L)'
;MSQLVVVIQCDIVTKRCSGYACMNTFANRVDTMADYPADTRFLMMTCGGCCGAGIAAKLENLTRKIKRYGDKKENVTIHFASCVVSDSYHRPPCPFRNYMARIIERKGYPLVLGTYISKATEAKRKKGVYREF
;
A
#
# COMPACT_ATOMS: atom_id res chain seq x y z
N MET A 1 12.99 -12.46 13.10
CA MET A 1 11.70 -12.94 12.55
C MET A 1 11.38 -12.04 11.39
N SER A 2 11.08 -12.61 10.21
CA SER A 2 10.91 -11.82 8.99
C SER A 2 9.64 -10.98 9.01
N GLN A 3 9.78 -9.70 8.65
CA GLN A 3 8.66 -8.79 8.48
C GLN A 3 7.86 -9.12 7.21
N LEU A 4 6.60 -8.70 7.15
CA LEU A 4 5.75 -8.80 5.98
C LEU A 4 5.17 -7.44 5.64
N VAL A 5 5.49 -6.95 4.44
CA VAL A 5 4.87 -5.75 3.87
C VAL A 5 3.73 -6.17 2.95
N VAL A 6 2.54 -5.66 3.21
CA VAL A 6 1.36 -5.87 2.37
C VAL A 6 0.96 -4.58 1.70
N VAL A 7 1.08 -4.51 0.37
CA VAL A 7 0.71 -3.33 -0.41
C VAL A 7 -0.71 -3.47 -0.93
N ILE A 8 -1.58 -2.52 -0.57
CA ILE A 8 -2.95 -2.39 -1.06
C ILE A 8 -2.99 -1.45 -2.26
N GLN A 9 -3.37 -1.99 -3.42
CA GLN A 9 -3.53 -1.25 -4.68
C GLN A 9 -5.00 -0.94 -4.98
N CYS A 10 -5.25 0.08 -5.79
CA CYS A 10 -6.60 0.35 -6.28
C CYS A 10 -6.98 -0.67 -7.36
N ASP A 11 -8.12 -1.35 -7.15
CA ASP A 11 -8.63 -2.39 -8.04
C ASP A 11 -8.88 -1.90 -9.49
N ILE A 12 -9.36 -0.66 -9.63
CA ILE A 12 -9.53 -0.03 -10.94
C ILE A 12 -8.19 0.21 -11.64
N VAL A 13 -7.16 0.64 -10.89
CA VAL A 13 -5.84 0.94 -11.46
C VAL A 13 -5.14 -0.35 -11.88
N THR A 14 -5.32 -1.43 -11.13
CA THR A 14 -4.72 -2.74 -11.46
C THR A 14 -5.28 -3.38 -12.73
N LYS A 15 -6.39 -2.85 -13.29
CA LYS A 15 -6.84 -3.26 -14.64
C LYS A 15 -5.81 -2.91 -15.74
N ARG A 16 -4.95 -1.91 -15.50
CA ARG A 16 -3.83 -1.54 -16.38
C ARG A 16 -2.46 -1.70 -15.73
N CYS A 17 -2.38 -1.54 -14.41
CA CYS A 17 -1.14 -1.50 -13.66
C CYS A 17 -0.77 -2.92 -13.22
N SER A 18 0.41 -3.39 -13.61
CA SER A 18 0.97 -4.68 -13.19
C SER A 18 1.49 -4.69 -11.74
N GLY A 19 1.60 -3.52 -11.10
CA GLY A 19 2.24 -3.38 -9.78
C GLY A 19 3.76 -3.43 -9.80
N TYR A 20 4.39 -3.49 -10.97
CA TYR A 20 5.84 -3.61 -11.10
C TYR A 20 6.61 -2.52 -10.36
N ALA A 21 6.21 -1.25 -10.47
CA ALA A 21 6.89 -0.15 -9.77
C ALA A 21 6.86 -0.31 -8.24
N CYS A 22 5.76 -0.83 -7.67
CA CYS A 22 5.67 -1.10 -6.23
C CYS A 22 6.62 -2.23 -5.83
N MET A 23 6.63 -3.32 -6.61
CA MET A 23 7.53 -4.45 -6.37
C MET A 23 9.00 -4.05 -6.54
N ASN A 24 9.34 -3.28 -7.57
CA ASN A 24 10.69 -2.79 -7.82
C ASN A 24 11.17 -1.85 -6.70
N THR A 25 10.29 -0.98 -6.19
CA THR A 25 10.59 -0.11 -5.04
C THR A 25 10.91 -0.93 -3.80
N PHE A 26 10.12 -1.98 -3.56
CA PHE A 26 10.38 -2.93 -2.48
C PHE A 26 11.71 -3.66 -2.69
N ALA A 27 11.93 -4.29 -3.85
CA ALA A 27 13.10 -5.10 -4.14
C ALA A 27 14.42 -4.32 -4.00
N ASN A 28 14.43 -3.05 -4.42
CA ASN A 28 15.61 -2.19 -4.33
C ASN A 28 15.71 -1.40 -3.01
N ARG A 29 14.73 -1.55 -2.09
CA ARG A 29 14.67 -0.83 -0.81
C ARG A 29 14.85 0.68 -0.98
N VAL A 30 13.99 1.29 -1.79
CA VAL A 30 13.98 2.74 -2.04
C VAL A 30 12.65 3.36 -1.60
N ASP A 31 12.60 4.70 -1.59
CA ASP A 31 11.43 5.49 -1.21
C ASP A 31 10.87 5.08 0.17
N THR A 32 9.54 4.86 0.28
CA THR A 32 8.88 4.48 1.53
C THR A 32 9.21 3.05 1.99
N MET A 33 10.13 2.36 1.31
CA MET A 33 10.54 0.99 1.60
C MET A 33 12.01 0.88 2.03
N ALA A 34 12.71 2.01 2.23
CA ALA A 34 14.14 2.04 2.53
C ALA A 34 14.51 1.39 3.86
N ASP A 35 13.67 1.53 4.89
CA ASP A 35 13.98 1.10 6.25
C ASP A 35 13.66 -0.39 6.53
N TYR A 36 13.15 -1.12 5.52
CA TYR A 36 12.80 -2.53 5.70
C TYR A 36 14.01 -3.47 5.60
N PRO A 37 14.20 -4.39 6.57
CA PRO A 37 15.24 -5.41 6.52
C PRO A 37 15.24 -6.24 5.23
N ALA A 38 16.39 -6.80 4.85
CA ALA A 38 16.54 -7.59 3.63
C ALA A 38 15.67 -8.86 3.61
N ASP A 39 15.43 -9.48 4.77
CA ASP A 39 14.59 -10.68 4.92
C ASP A 39 13.08 -10.38 4.93
N THR A 40 12.68 -9.11 4.83
CA THR A 40 11.28 -8.72 4.72
C THR A 40 10.64 -9.35 3.48
N ARG A 41 9.43 -9.90 3.66
CA ARG A 41 8.60 -10.47 2.60
C ARG A 41 7.59 -9.46 2.07
N PHE A 42 7.09 -9.70 0.86
CA PHE A 42 6.19 -8.81 0.15
C PHE A 42 4.94 -9.51 -0.35
N LEU A 43 3.79 -8.86 -0.16
CA LEU A 43 2.50 -9.31 -0.67
C LEU A 43 1.76 -8.12 -1.29
N MET A 44 1.23 -8.29 -2.50
CA MET A 44 0.32 -7.31 -3.09
C MET A 44 -1.11 -7.81 -3.07
N MET A 45 -2.05 -6.91 -2.81
CA MET A 45 -3.48 -7.17 -2.98
C MET A 45 -4.22 -5.90 -3.39
N THR A 46 -5.39 -6.04 -4.01
CA THR A 46 -6.24 -4.89 -4.37
C THR A 46 -7.18 -4.49 -3.23
N CYS A 47 -7.73 -3.27 -3.27
CA CYS A 47 -8.77 -2.79 -2.34
C CYS A 47 -10.12 -3.52 -2.48
N GLY A 48 -10.28 -4.36 -3.50
CA GLY A 48 -11.51 -5.14 -3.73
C GLY A 48 -12.67 -4.31 -4.30
N GLY A 49 -12.37 -3.30 -5.12
CA GLY A 49 -13.37 -2.43 -5.76
C GLY A 49 -13.73 -1.20 -4.91
N CYS A 50 -14.58 -0.31 -5.45
CA CYS A 50 -15.09 0.85 -4.73
C CYS A 50 -16.28 0.44 -3.86
N CYS A 51 -16.38 0.86 -2.60
CA CYS A 51 -15.62 1.90 -1.87
C CYS A 51 -14.35 1.43 -1.14
N GLY A 52 -13.85 0.22 -1.41
CA GLY A 52 -12.69 -0.36 -0.72
C GLY A 52 -13.05 -1.18 0.53
N ALA A 53 -14.34 -1.39 0.81
CA ALA A 53 -14.82 -2.22 1.91
C ALA A 53 -14.32 -3.68 1.82
N GLY A 54 -14.00 -4.16 0.61
CA GLY A 54 -13.42 -5.49 0.38
C GLY A 54 -12.10 -5.74 1.13
N ILE A 55 -11.38 -4.68 1.54
CA ILE A 55 -10.19 -4.79 2.39
C ILE A 55 -10.50 -5.53 3.71
N ALA A 56 -11.70 -5.34 4.29
CA ALA A 56 -12.04 -5.95 5.57
C ALA A 56 -11.96 -7.49 5.51
N ALA A 57 -12.56 -8.09 4.48
CA ALA A 57 -12.55 -9.55 4.27
C ALA A 57 -11.15 -10.06 3.91
N LYS A 58 -10.38 -9.29 3.12
CA LYS A 58 -9.01 -9.65 2.75
C LYS A 58 -8.07 -9.66 3.97
N LEU A 59 -8.17 -8.65 4.84
CA LEU A 59 -7.37 -8.58 6.07
C LEU A 59 -7.77 -9.66 7.08
N GLU A 60 -9.04 -10.03 7.13
CA GLU A 60 -9.49 -11.15 7.97
C GLU A 60 -8.92 -12.48 7.47
N ASN A 61 -8.96 -12.72 6.16
CA ASN A 61 -8.31 -13.87 5.57
C ASN A 61 -6.79 -13.85 5.81
N LEU A 62 -6.14 -12.70 5.64
CA LEU A 62 -4.71 -12.52 5.92
C LEU A 62 -4.39 -12.92 7.37
N THR A 63 -5.14 -12.40 8.34
CA THR A 63 -4.98 -12.70 9.77
C THR A 63 -5.05 -14.20 10.05
N ARG A 64 -6.02 -14.88 9.42
CA ARG A 64 -6.16 -16.34 9.53
C ARG A 64 -4.98 -17.07 8.91
N LYS A 65 -4.47 -16.60 7.76
CA LYS A 65 -3.34 -17.23 7.07
C LYS A 65 -2.03 -17.03 7.84
N ILE A 66 -1.71 -15.81 8.29
CA ILE A 66 -0.49 -15.57 9.06
C ILE A 66 -0.46 -16.43 10.33
N LYS A 67 -1.57 -16.52 11.07
CA LYS A 67 -1.68 -17.39 12.25
C LYS A 67 -1.46 -18.86 11.90
N ARG A 68 -2.05 -19.34 10.80
CA ARG A 68 -1.91 -20.73 10.33
C ARG A 68 -0.47 -21.09 9.98
N TYR A 69 0.31 -20.15 9.44
CA TYR A 69 1.69 -20.37 9.02
C TYR A 69 2.73 -19.94 10.06
N GLY A 70 2.31 -19.58 11.29
CA GLY A 70 3.21 -19.21 12.38
C GLY A 70 3.75 -17.78 12.33
N ASP A 71 3.21 -16.95 11.43
CA ASP A 71 3.54 -15.53 11.34
C ASP A 71 2.81 -14.72 12.43
N LYS A 72 3.51 -13.70 12.94
CA LYS A 72 3.01 -12.79 13.96
C LYS A 72 2.41 -11.54 13.32
N LYS A 73 1.24 -11.11 13.80
CA LYS A 73 0.53 -9.95 13.27
C LYS A 73 1.33 -8.67 13.43
N GLU A 74 2.10 -8.57 14.50
CA GLU A 74 2.96 -7.44 14.85
C GLU A 74 4.09 -7.24 13.83
N ASN A 75 4.41 -8.26 13.05
CA ASN A 75 5.43 -8.20 11.99
C ASN A 75 4.84 -7.79 10.63
N VAL A 76 3.53 -7.50 10.56
CA VAL A 76 2.83 -7.18 9.31
C VAL A 76 2.57 -5.68 9.23
N THR A 77 3.07 -5.03 8.18
CA THR A 77 2.78 -3.62 7.89
C THR A 77 2.01 -3.47 6.58
N ILE A 78 0.91 -2.71 6.64
CA ILE A 78 0.10 -2.41 5.46
C ILE A 78 0.58 -1.12 4.83
N HIS A 79 0.79 -1.12 3.52
CA HIS A 79 1.04 0.08 2.74
C HIS A 79 -0.14 0.36 1.83
N PHE A 80 -0.56 1.62 1.73
CA PHE A 80 -1.29 2.04 0.54
C PHE A 80 -0.30 2.26 -0.62
N ALA A 81 -0.55 1.63 -1.75
CA ALA A 81 0.21 1.89 -2.96
C ALA A 81 0.08 3.37 -3.37
N SER A 82 1.09 3.89 -4.07
CA SER A 82 1.07 5.28 -4.55
C SER A 82 -0.19 5.61 -5.35
N CYS A 83 -0.76 4.66 -6.10
CA CYS A 83 -2.02 4.89 -6.82
C CYS A 83 -3.21 5.25 -5.92
N VAL A 84 -3.20 4.86 -4.64
CA VAL A 84 -4.28 5.15 -3.67
C VAL A 84 -4.12 6.53 -3.04
N VAL A 85 -2.87 6.94 -2.77
CA VAL A 85 -2.58 8.13 -1.94
C VAL A 85 -1.97 9.30 -2.70
N SER A 86 -1.30 9.04 -3.83
CA SER A 86 -0.63 10.09 -4.60
C SER A 86 -1.61 10.87 -5.45
N ASP A 87 -1.47 12.20 -5.38
CA ASP A 87 -1.94 13.08 -6.43
C ASP A 87 -0.95 13.06 -7.59
N SER A 88 -1.46 12.90 -8.81
CA SER A 88 -0.66 12.68 -10.02
C SER A 88 -1.44 13.05 -11.29
N TYR A 89 -0.72 13.12 -12.42
CA TYR A 89 -1.32 13.35 -13.73
C TYR A 89 -2.45 12.38 -14.07
N HIS A 90 -2.36 11.13 -13.65
CA HIS A 90 -3.36 10.12 -14.02
C HIS A 90 -4.65 10.23 -13.21
N ARG A 91 -4.57 10.69 -11.97
CA ARG A 91 -5.71 10.79 -11.06
C ARG A 91 -5.33 11.48 -9.74
N PRO A 92 -6.31 12.12 -9.08
CA PRO A 92 -6.18 12.51 -7.68
C PRO A 92 -6.12 11.28 -6.76
N PRO A 93 -5.78 11.47 -5.48
CA PRO A 93 -5.84 10.42 -4.46
C PRO A 93 -7.24 9.82 -4.37
N CYS A 94 -7.33 8.57 -3.92
CA CYS A 94 -8.61 7.89 -3.73
C CYS A 94 -9.48 8.66 -2.73
N PRO A 95 -10.76 8.93 -3.06
CA PRO A 95 -11.68 9.61 -2.15
C PRO A 95 -12.00 8.76 -0.90
N PHE A 96 -11.91 7.43 -1.02
CA PHE A 96 -12.18 6.50 0.09
C PHE A 96 -10.95 6.12 0.91
N ARG A 97 -9.79 6.76 0.70
CA ARG A 97 -8.55 6.39 1.42
C ARG A 97 -8.68 6.45 2.94
N ASN A 98 -9.39 7.46 3.47
CA ASN A 98 -9.62 7.62 4.91
C ASN A 98 -10.59 6.55 5.45
N TYR A 99 -11.60 6.17 4.66
CA TYR A 99 -12.50 5.08 5.01
C TYR A 99 -11.75 3.74 5.08
N MET A 100 -10.91 3.45 4.08
CA MET A 100 -10.06 2.26 4.07
C MET A 100 -9.05 2.27 5.22
N ALA A 101 -8.45 3.41 5.55
CA ALA A 101 -7.52 3.54 6.68
C ALA A 101 -8.20 3.15 8.01
N ARG A 102 -9.43 3.63 8.24
CA ARG A 102 -10.22 3.25 9.42
C ARG A 102 -10.51 1.74 9.49
N ILE A 103 -10.72 1.08 8.34
CA ILE A 103 -10.89 -0.38 8.32
C ILE A 103 -9.59 -1.07 8.74
N ILE A 104 -8.44 -0.64 8.21
CA ILE A 104 -7.12 -1.21 8.51
C ILE A 104 -6.79 -1.04 10.00
N GLU A 105 -7.01 0.16 10.54
CA GLU A 105 -6.83 0.49 11.95
C GLU A 105 -7.73 -0.36 12.86
N ARG A 106 -9.03 -0.50 12.55
CA ARG A 106 -9.94 -1.37 13.30
C ARG A 106 -9.53 -2.84 13.26
N LYS A 107 -8.92 -3.28 12.16
CA LYS A 107 -8.34 -4.63 12.06
C LYS A 107 -7.00 -4.73 12.78
N GLY A 108 -6.44 -3.64 13.31
CA GLY A 108 -5.26 -3.60 14.16
C GLY A 108 -3.95 -3.80 13.42
N TYR A 109 -3.83 -3.25 12.21
CA TYR A 109 -2.58 -3.25 11.44
C TYR A 109 -2.01 -1.82 11.33
N PRO A 110 -0.68 -1.64 11.39
CA PRO A 110 -0.07 -0.36 11.07
C PRO A 110 -0.23 -0.04 9.58
N LEU A 111 -0.41 1.24 9.27
CA LEU A 111 -0.60 1.76 7.92
C LEU A 111 0.48 2.77 7.57
N VAL A 112 1.18 2.53 6.47
CA VAL A 112 2.11 3.47 5.83
C VAL A 112 1.51 3.94 4.50
N LEU A 113 1.71 5.21 4.17
CA LEU A 113 1.21 5.80 2.93
C LEU A 113 2.30 5.79 1.85
N GLY A 114 1.96 5.25 0.69
CA GLY A 114 2.83 5.27 -0.48
C GLY A 114 3.68 4.02 -0.61
N THR A 115 4.17 3.87 -1.84
CA THR A 115 5.22 2.91 -2.22
C THR A 115 6.25 3.65 -3.06
N TYR A 116 5.99 3.75 -4.36
CA TYR A 116 6.84 4.40 -5.34
C TYR A 116 6.64 5.91 -5.38
N ILE A 117 7.72 6.69 -5.31
CA ILE A 117 7.69 8.15 -5.44
C ILE A 117 8.25 8.52 -6.81
N SER A 118 7.37 9.01 -7.69
CA SER A 118 7.80 9.49 -9.01
C SER A 118 8.51 10.84 -8.88
N LYS A 119 9.80 10.90 -9.26
CA LYS A 119 10.60 12.14 -9.29
C LYS A 119 9.92 13.26 -10.09
N ALA A 120 9.29 12.93 -11.21
CA ALA A 120 8.57 13.90 -12.04
C ALA A 120 7.30 14.44 -11.34
N THR A 121 6.58 13.58 -10.62
CA THR A 121 5.41 13.99 -9.83
C THR A 121 5.84 14.82 -8.63
N GLU A 122 6.94 14.45 -7.97
CA GLU A 122 7.50 15.18 -6.84
C GLU A 122 7.99 16.58 -7.26
N ALA A 123 8.65 16.71 -8.40
CA ALA A 123 9.03 18.01 -8.96
C ALA A 123 7.81 18.91 -9.24
N LYS A 124 6.67 18.31 -9.63
CA LYS A 124 5.41 19.03 -9.82
C LYS A 124 4.74 19.40 -8.49
N ARG A 125 4.83 18.56 -7.45
CA ARG A 125 4.37 18.89 -6.08
C ARG A 125 5.15 20.06 -5.49
N LYS A 126 6.48 20.06 -5.63
CA LYS A 126 7.34 21.18 -5.21
C LYS A 126 7.01 22.51 -5.90
N LYS A 127 6.37 22.45 -7.08
CA LYS A 127 5.87 23.60 -7.83
C LYS A 127 4.40 23.94 -7.52
N GLY A 128 3.78 23.27 -6.55
CA GLY A 128 2.38 23.50 -6.15
C GLY A 128 1.33 22.94 -7.10
N VAL A 129 1.71 22.15 -8.11
CA VAL A 129 0.78 21.61 -9.13
C VAL A 129 -0.07 20.46 -8.57
N TYR A 130 0.46 19.69 -7.63
CA TYR A 130 -0.21 18.56 -6.98
C TYR A 130 -0.07 18.65 -5.46
N ARG A 131 -1.02 18.07 -4.72
CA ARG A 131 -0.96 18.04 -3.25
C ARG A 131 0.07 17.03 -2.73
N GLU A 132 0.67 17.36 -1.59
CA GLU A 132 1.45 16.43 -0.77
C GLU A 132 0.54 15.42 -0.05
N PHE A 133 1.16 14.37 0.49
CA PHE A 133 0.46 13.20 1.06
C PHE A 133 -0.41 13.54 2.28
#